data_AF-A0A928LBC8-F1
#
_entry.id   AF-A0A928LBC8-F1
#
_cell.length_a   1.000
_cell.length_b   1.000
_cell.length_c   1.000
_cell.angle_alpha   90.00
_cell.angle_beta   90.00
_cell.angle_gamma   90.00
#
_symmetry.space_group_name_H-M   'P 1'
#
loop_
_entity.id
_entity.type
_entity.pdbx_description
1 polymer ?
#
loop_
_entity_poly.entity_id
_entity_poly.type
_entity_poly.pdbx_seq_one_letter_code
_entity_poly.pdbx_strand_id
1 'polypeptide(L)'
;MKKILASMLSLALVATSTSISGLTGAGKYASALDDCNDDWLHAEGSRLYDMNGNEVWLTGANWFGFNCSENCVHYLWSADVDDVLREVADRGINVIRFPISTELLVSWMEGNPNPVSSVSGNADPAFTINPDFVLEDGKTLKDSMQIFDIIMQKCKKYGIKAFVDIHSPHSDNSGHNYNLWYGKAGVTTDVWIETLVWLADKYKNDDTLIGYDLKNEPHGKGPEGKLAAKWDGSTDENNWAYAATKCAEAILDVNPNALIFVEGVEQSMSGAAEGDYWGMPDRVVMHEGDIPSPYIGAWWGGNFRGAREYPIVPKQGTSQIVYSPHDYGPSVYAQTWFDKDFTEQTLLDDYWYDTWAWINAEDVAPQLIGEWGGHMEGDNLKWMLLLRDYMIKNHISHTFWCLNTNSGDTGGLWDSLGFMQGSGTTIDWNEPKYEMFEESLWQTQKTGKYIGLDHQVALGANGISLNEFYSSYASTEGSNLDGGKTANGNPVQGITTTAPKVTTTPIKTTTTAKSTTTAVITTTTTKPTAARPPVTTNNDVKPEKYGDANCDGEVDVADVVLLKCYLINGVAYGITPKGLANADVQGGSNGINVQDVVAIQKYALKMIDNLPIA
;
A
#
# COMPACT_ATOMS: atom_id res chain seq x y z
N MET A 1 71.59 24.01 58.92
CA MET A 1 71.06 24.68 60.14
C MET A 1 69.85 25.53 59.77
N LYS A 2 69.17 26.13 60.78
CA LYS A 2 68.12 27.19 60.74
C LYS A 2 68.02 27.96 59.40
N LYS A 3 66.82 28.08 58.79
CA LYS A 3 65.81 29.18 58.98
C LYS A 3 66.41 30.58 58.72
N ILE A 4 65.80 31.51 57.96
CA ILE A 4 64.41 31.63 57.43
C ILE A 4 64.33 32.61 56.22
N LEU A 5 63.13 32.81 55.64
CA LEU A 5 62.66 33.80 54.63
C LEU A 5 63.48 35.11 54.44
N ALA A 6 63.45 35.84 53.32
CA ALA A 6 62.99 35.68 51.90
C ALA A 6 63.56 36.93 51.14
N SER A 7 63.12 37.50 50.00
CA SER A 7 62.05 37.38 48.97
C SER A 7 62.51 38.21 47.73
N MET A 8 61.85 38.43 46.57
CA MET A 8 60.52 38.13 46.00
C MET A 8 60.66 37.93 44.46
N LEU A 9 59.69 37.30 43.78
CA LEU A 9 58.97 37.91 42.63
C LEU A 9 57.72 37.09 42.26
N SER A 10 56.73 37.73 41.64
CA SER A 10 55.39 37.17 41.39
C SER A 10 55.03 37.14 39.90
N LEU A 11 54.48 36.01 39.44
CA LEU A 11 53.45 36.00 38.39
C LEU A 11 52.51 34.81 38.65
N ALA A 12 51.21 34.98 38.39
CA ALA A 12 50.18 34.09 38.91
C ALA A 12 49.91 32.88 37.98
N LEU A 13 49.76 31.70 38.60
CA LEU A 13 49.08 30.57 37.98
C LEU A 13 47.56 30.78 38.08
N VAL A 14 46.83 30.69 36.97
CA VAL A 14 45.36 30.57 36.99
C VAL A 14 45.02 29.08 37.01
N ALA A 15 44.29 28.65 38.03
CA ALA A 15 43.87 27.26 38.17
C ALA A 15 42.71 26.93 37.23
N THR A 16 42.72 25.73 36.64
CA THR A 16 41.64 25.23 35.78
C THR A 16 40.42 24.82 36.61
N SER A 17 39.38 25.65 36.59
CA SER A 17 38.04 25.27 37.03
C SER A 17 37.23 24.73 35.85
N THR A 18 37.12 23.41 35.73
CA THR A 18 36.30 22.76 34.69
C THR A 18 34.82 22.86 35.01
N SER A 19 34.17 23.91 34.51
CA SER A 19 32.71 23.98 34.41
C SER A 19 32.19 22.94 33.44
N ILE A 20 31.36 22.00 33.92
CA ILE A 20 30.75 20.96 33.08
C ILE A 20 29.62 21.60 32.26
N SER A 21 29.91 21.97 31.01
CA SER A 21 28.89 22.27 30.00
C SER A 21 28.53 20.98 29.27
N GLY A 22 27.49 20.29 29.75
CA GLY A 22 26.98 19.09 29.08
C GLY A 22 26.26 19.46 27.78
N LEU A 23 26.80 19.04 26.63
CA LEU A 23 26.06 18.98 25.38
C LEU A 23 25.62 17.53 25.14
N THR A 24 24.34 17.25 25.40
CA THR A 24 23.68 16.00 25.03
C THR A 24 23.40 15.99 23.53
N GLY A 25 24.42 15.66 22.74
CA GLY A 25 24.33 15.48 21.28
C GLY A 25 23.77 14.11 20.88
N ALA A 26 22.61 13.72 21.42
CA ALA A 26 21.90 12.55 20.91
C ALA A 26 21.42 12.85 19.48
N GLY A 27 21.71 11.95 18.54
CA GLY A 27 21.20 12.07 17.17
C GLY A 27 19.68 12.00 17.18
N LYS A 28 19.01 13.13 16.90
CA LYS A 28 17.59 13.13 16.63
C LYS A 28 17.37 12.50 15.25
N TYR A 29 17.12 11.19 15.23
CA TYR A 29 16.11 10.69 14.31
C TYR A 29 14.85 11.51 14.55
N ALA A 30 14.23 12.02 13.49
CA ALA A 30 12.87 12.50 13.63
C ALA A 30 12.02 11.27 14.00
N SER A 31 11.33 11.33 15.13
CA SER A 31 10.14 10.51 15.28
C SER A 31 9.23 10.85 14.12
N ALA A 32 8.70 9.83 13.42
CA ALA A 32 7.51 10.03 12.61
C ALA A 32 6.44 10.72 13.46
N LEU A 33 5.54 11.48 12.82
CA LEU A 33 4.38 12.00 13.53
C LEU A 33 3.56 10.80 14.01
N ASP A 34 3.08 10.88 15.25
CA ASP A 34 2.15 9.92 15.82
C ASP A 34 0.75 10.37 15.40
N ASP A 35 0.33 9.90 14.23
CA ASP A 35 -0.93 10.28 13.56
C ASP A 35 -2.12 9.40 13.99
N CYS A 36 -1.96 8.60 15.04
CA CYS A 36 -3.00 7.75 15.63
C CYS A 36 -3.61 6.68 14.69
N ASN A 37 -3.14 6.57 13.44
CA ASN A 37 -3.82 5.86 12.35
C ASN A 37 -5.28 6.33 12.14
N ASP A 38 -5.49 7.63 11.95
CA ASP A 38 -6.82 8.23 11.78
C ASP A 38 -7.30 8.39 10.32
N ASP A 39 -6.46 8.11 9.31
CA ASP A 39 -6.80 8.27 7.87
C ASP A 39 -7.63 7.11 7.25
N TRP A 40 -8.26 6.26 8.07
CA TRP A 40 -9.09 5.16 7.55
C TRP A 40 -10.40 5.67 6.93
N LEU A 41 -10.84 4.96 5.88
CA LEU A 41 -11.93 5.38 5.01
C LEU A 41 -13.11 4.40 5.06
N HIS A 42 -14.31 4.92 4.81
CA HIS A 42 -15.53 4.13 4.67
C HIS A 42 -16.44 4.63 3.55
N ALA A 43 -17.32 3.75 3.08
CA ALA A 43 -18.29 3.99 2.03
C ALA A 43 -19.67 4.35 2.59
N GLU A 44 -20.27 5.40 2.04
CA GLU A 44 -21.71 5.71 2.19
C GLU A 44 -22.28 6.01 0.79
N GLY A 45 -23.25 5.20 0.33
CA GLY A 45 -23.78 5.26 -1.03
C GLY A 45 -22.67 5.09 -2.07
N SER A 46 -22.65 5.95 -3.08
CA SER A 46 -21.63 6.01 -4.15
C SER A 46 -20.36 6.80 -3.79
N ARG A 47 -20.11 7.10 -2.50
CA ARG A 47 -19.04 8.00 -2.04
C ARG A 47 -18.18 7.39 -0.93
N LEU A 48 -16.96 7.91 -0.80
CA LEU A 48 -16.01 7.58 0.27
C LEU A 48 -15.85 8.76 1.23
N TYR A 49 -15.66 8.45 2.51
CA TYR A 49 -15.56 9.41 3.60
C TYR A 49 -14.44 9.05 4.58
N ASP A 50 -13.90 10.05 5.27
CA ASP A 50 -13.08 9.86 6.47
C ASP A 50 -13.92 9.55 7.72
N MET A 51 -13.25 9.23 8.83
CA MET A 51 -13.89 8.94 10.12
C MET A 51 -14.72 10.09 10.74
N ASN A 52 -14.69 11.31 10.18
CA ASN A 52 -15.47 12.47 10.60
C ASN A 52 -16.60 12.85 9.62
N GLY A 53 -16.77 12.08 8.53
CA GLY A 53 -17.78 12.33 7.50
C GLY A 53 -17.37 13.39 6.47
N ASN A 54 -16.08 13.61 6.25
CA ASN A 54 -15.58 14.44 5.15
C ASN A 54 -15.39 13.58 3.89
N GLU A 55 -15.90 14.02 2.74
CA GLU A 55 -15.81 13.29 1.47
C GLU A 55 -14.34 13.20 1.00
N VAL A 56 -13.93 12.05 0.47
CA VAL A 56 -12.58 11.85 -0.08
C VAL A 56 -12.62 11.33 -1.52
N TRP A 57 -11.61 11.68 -2.31
CA TRP A 57 -11.51 11.24 -3.69
C TRP A 57 -10.10 10.72 -3.99
N LEU A 58 -10.03 9.43 -4.34
CA LEU A 58 -8.78 8.72 -4.62
C LEU A 58 -8.44 8.95 -6.10
N THR A 59 -7.38 9.71 -6.35
CA THR A 59 -6.94 10.11 -7.70
C THR A 59 -5.46 9.79 -7.84
N GLY A 60 -5.16 8.66 -8.48
CA GLY A 60 -3.86 8.02 -8.38
C GLY A 60 -3.32 7.42 -9.67
N ALA A 61 -2.30 6.59 -9.54
CA ALA A 61 -1.69 5.86 -10.67
C ALA A 61 -1.08 4.51 -10.24
N ASN A 62 -0.88 3.61 -11.19
CA ASN A 62 -0.38 2.26 -10.93
C ASN A 62 1.15 2.24 -11.06
N TRP A 63 1.87 1.67 -10.09
CA TRP A 63 3.32 1.42 -10.17
C TRP A 63 3.60 -0.08 -10.11
N PHE A 64 3.73 -0.74 -11.27
CA PHE A 64 3.88 -2.19 -11.35
C PHE A 64 5.33 -2.66 -11.21
N GLY A 65 5.50 -3.93 -10.81
CA GLY A 65 6.79 -4.63 -10.72
C GLY A 65 6.89 -5.63 -9.55
N PHE A 66 6.13 -5.45 -8.46
CA PHE A 66 6.04 -6.45 -7.40
C PHE A 66 5.30 -7.73 -7.86
N ASN A 67 4.50 -7.64 -8.92
CA ASN A 67 3.90 -8.75 -9.65
C ASN A 67 4.83 -9.44 -10.65
N CYS A 68 5.97 -8.82 -10.99
CA CYS A 68 6.94 -9.31 -11.97
C CYS A 68 8.03 -10.19 -11.33
N SER A 69 8.85 -10.83 -12.17
CA SER A 69 9.98 -11.67 -11.74
C SER A 69 11.02 -10.90 -10.89
N GLU A 70 11.03 -9.58 -11.03
CA GLU A 70 11.84 -8.61 -10.31
C GLU A 70 11.51 -8.54 -8.81
N ASN A 71 10.28 -8.91 -8.41
CA ASN A 71 9.74 -8.82 -7.04
C ASN A 71 9.87 -7.41 -6.41
N CYS A 72 9.86 -6.36 -7.23
CA CYS A 72 9.99 -4.96 -6.82
C CYS A 72 9.48 -4.03 -7.93
N VAL A 73 8.95 -2.85 -7.58
CA VAL A 73 8.52 -1.86 -8.59
C VAL A 73 9.65 -1.47 -9.54
N HIS A 74 9.31 -1.29 -10.82
CA HIS A 74 10.29 -1.00 -11.87
C HIS A 74 10.93 0.39 -11.74
N TYR A 75 12.01 0.61 -12.51
CA TYR A 75 12.85 1.82 -12.60
C TYR A 75 13.81 2.07 -11.43
N LEU A 76 13.69 1.35 -10.33
CA LEU A 76 14.63 1.42 -9.20
C LEU A 76 16.06 0.94 -9.53
N TRP A 77 16.31 0.41 -10.74
CA TRP A 77 17.66 0.23 -11.29
C TRP A 77 18.36 1.55 -11.64
N SER A 78 17.60 2.61 -11.96
CA SER A 78 18.10 3.94 -12.36
C SER A 78 17.39 5.12 -11.71
N ALA A 79 16.74 4.91 -10.55
CA ALA A 79 16.05 5.92 -9.78
C ALA A 79 16.18 5.68 -8.26
N ASP A 80 16.19 6.76 -7.48
CA ASP A 80 16.03 6.72 -6.02
C ASP A 80 14.55 6.85 -5.66
N VAL A 81 14.04 5.90 -4.87
CA VAL A 81 12.64 5.82 -4.44
C VAL A 81 12.16 7.07 -3.69
N ASP A 82 13.07 7.75 -2.98
CA ASP A 82 12.76 8.96 -2.20
C ASP A 82 12.58 10.19 -3.10
N ASP A 83 13.22 10.19 -4.27
CA ASP A 83 12.96 11.16 -5.32
C ASP A 83 11.67 10.84 -6.07
N VAL A 84 11.46 9.57 -6.44
CA VAL A 84 10.27 9.16 -7.20
C VAL A 84 8.98 9.43 -6.43
N LEU A 85 8.87 8.99 -5.17
CA LEU A 85 7.67 9.21 -4.37
C LEU A 85 7.44 10.68 -4.04
N ARG A 86 8.51 11.48 -3.89
CA ARG A 86 8.40 12.93 -3.78
C ARG A 86 7.81 13.54 -5.05
N GLU A 87 8.34 13.19 -6.21
CA GLU A 87 7.94 13.80 -7.49
C GLU A 87 6.51 13.38 -7.91
N VAL A 88 6.10 12.16 -7.56
CA VAL A 88 4.71 11.68 -7.67
C VAL A 88 3.76 12.49 -6.79
N ALA A 89 4.14 12.78 -5.53
CA ALA A 89 3.34 13.64 -4.63
C ALA A 89 3.35 15.12 -5.05
N ASP A 90 4.49 15.64 -5.51
CA ASP A 90 4.62 17.00 -6.06
C ASP A 90 3.75 17.19 -7.33
N ARG A 91 3.38 16.10 -8.01
CA ARG A 91 2.42 16.02 -9.12
C ARG A 91 1.04 15.49 -8.71
N GLY A 92 0.65 15.64 -7.44
CA GLY A 92 -0.74 15.52 -7.01
C GLY A 92 -1.37 14.13 -6.99
N ILE A 93 -0.60 13.07 -7.25
CA ILE A 93 -1.04 11.68 -7.22
C ILE A 93 -1.19 11.26 -5.75
N ASN A 94 -2.43 11.21 -5.24
CA ASN A 94 -2.69 11.05 -3.80
C ASN A 94 -2.75 9.58 -3.34
N VAL A 95 -2.87 8.64 -4.27
CA VAL A 95 -2.85 7.19 -4.03
C VAL A 95 -2.05 6.44 -5.09
N ILE A 96 -1.41 5.32 -4.73
CA ILE A 96 -0.76 4.39 -5.67
C ILE A 96 -1.37 2.98 -5.54
N ARG A 97 -1.80 2.40 -6.67
CA ARG A 97 -2.11 0.96 -6.80
C ARG A 97 -0.81 0.22 -7.05
N PHE A 98 -0.48 -0.76 -6.21
CA PHE A 98 0.74 -1.58 -6.29
C PHE A 98 0.43 -3.02 -6.69
N PRO A 99 0.47 -3.35 -8.01
CA PRO A 99 0.47 -4.71 -8.52
C PRO A 99 1.54 -5.62 -7.88
N ILE A 100 1.10 -6.65 -7.16
CA ILE A 100 1.91 -7.65 -6.47
C ILE A 100 1.39 -9.08 -6.72
N SER A 101 2.26 -10.09 -6.69
CA SER A 101 1.85 -11.49 -6.87
C SER A 101 1.49 -12.17 -5.54
N THR A 102 0.56 -13.12 -5.55
CA THR A 102 0.27 -13.97 -4.37
C THR A 102 1.51 -14.77 -3.95
N GLU A 103 2.27 -15.30 -4.90
CA GLU A 103 3.52 -16.03 -4.64
C GLU A 103 4.54 -15.18 -3.87
N LEU A 104 4.66 -13.89 -4.20
CA LEU A 104 5.56 -12.99 -3.49
C LEU A 104 5.09 -12.79 -2.04
N LEU A 105 3.80 -12.51 -1.85
CA LEU A 105 3.22 -12.35 -0.51
C LEU A 105 3.29 -13.64 0.33
N VAL A 106 3.17 -14.83 -0.29
CA VAL A 106 3.38 -16.13 0.39
C VAL A 106 4.81 -16.21 0.92
N SER A 107 5.83 -15.81 0.15
CA SER A 107 7.21 -15.78 0.63
C SER A 107 7.39 -14.84 1.85
N TRP A 108 6.60 -13.76 1.92
CA TRP A 108 6.59 -12.84 3.06
C TRP A 108 5.91 -13.46 4.28
N MET A 109 4.75 -14.08 4.08
CA MET A 109 3.98 -14.79 5.12
C MET A 109 4.74 -15.97 5.73
N GLU A 110 5.48 -16.73 4.93
CA GLU A 110 6.36 -17.82 5.41
C GLU A 110 7.61 -17.32 6.16
N GLY A 111 7.88 -16.00 6.13
CA GLY A 111 9.04 -15.40 6.79
C GLY A 111 10.37 -15.64 6.04
N ASN A 112 10.31 -15.93 4.74
CA ASN A 112 11.46 -16.06 3.85
C ASN A 112 11.21 -15.24 2.56
N PRO A 113 11.18 -13.90 2.62
CA PRO A 113 10.79 -13.07 1.49
C PRO A 113 11.73 -13.22 0.30
N ASN A 114 11.18 -13.26 -0.92
CA ASN A 114 11.99 -13.35 -2.13
C ASN A 114 12.97 -12.17 -2.27
N PRO A 115 14.20 -12.40 -2.79
CA PRO A 115 15.11 -11.32 -3.12
C PRO A 115 14.58 -10.48 -4.29
N VAL A 116 14.85 -9.18 -4.26
CA VAL A 116 14.59 -8.30 -5.40
C VAL A 116 15.66 -8.45 -6.49
N SER A 117 15.30 -8.12 -7.72
CA SER A 117 16.27 -7.83 -8.78
C SER A 117 15.88 -6.57 -9.56
N SER A 118 16.76 -6.09 -10.44
CA SER A 118 16.56 -4.81 -11.15
C SER A 118 16.38 -3.60 -10.21
N VAL A 119 17.08 -3.60 -9.06
CA VAL A 119 17.14 -2.51 -8.07
C VAL A 119 18.61 -2.10 -7.85
N SER A 120 18.88 -0.80 -7.78
CA SER A 120 20.20 -0.24 -7.45
C SER A 120 20.18 0.34 -6.03
N GLY A 121 20.98 -0.21 -5.12
CA GLY A 121 21.11 0.27 -3.73
C GLY A 121 22.57 0.38 -3.28
N ASN A 122 22.96 1.54 -2.74
CA ASN A 122 24.29 1.82 -2.22
C ASN A 122 24.26 2.99 -1.21
N ALA A 123 24.92 2.82 -0.06
CA ALA A 123 25.05 3.82 0.99
C ALA A 123 26.45 4.50 1.04
N ASP A 124 27.36 4.17 0.13
CA ASP A 124 28.65 4.87 0.02
C ASP A 124 28.43 6.35 -0.33
N PRO A 125 28.97 7.34 0.44
CA PRO A 125 28.94 8.76 0.07
C PRO A 125 29.57 9.06 -1.30
N ALA A 126 30.42 8.17 -1.81
CA ALA A 126 31.01 8.27 -3.15
C ALA A 126 30.10 7.76 -4.29
N PHE A 127 28.96 7.11 -4.00
CA PHE A 127 27.83 6.91 -4.92
C PHE A 127 26.58 6.43 -4.13
N THR A 128 25.78 7.36 -3.61
CA THR A 128 24.59 7.03 -2.79
C THR A 128 23.33 6.98 -3.64
N ILE A 129 22.59 5.87 -3.62
CA ILE A 129 21.27 5.68 -4.27
C ILE A 129 20.50 4.60 -3.49
N ASN A 130 19.22 4.81 -3.23
CA ASN A 130 18.37 3.96 -2.39
C ASN A 130 19.10 3.47 -1.11
N PRO A 131 19.72 4.36 -0.30
CA PRO A 131 20.55 3.96 0.83
C PRO A 131 19.75 3.22 1.92
N ASP A 132 18.44 3.41 1.96
CA ASP A 132 17.55 2.69 2.87
C ASP A 132 17.33 1.23 2.42
N PHE A 133 17.49 0.88 1.14
CA PHE A 133 17.29 -0.47 0.61
C PHE A 133 18.47 -1.43 0.82
N VAL A 134 19.51 -1.03 1.55
CA VAL A 134 20.67 -1.90 1.84
C VAL A 134 20.78 -2.30 3.31
N LEU A 135 21.51 -3.38 3.57
CA LEU A 135 21.91 -3.81 4.91
C LEU A 135 23.03 -2.92 5.47
N GLU A 136 23.42 -3.16 6.73
CA GLU A 136 24.47 -2.40 7.45
C GLU A 136 25.85 -2.40 6.74
N ASP A 137 26.07 -3.26 5.75
CA ASP A 137 27.28 -3.27 4.92
C ASP A 137 27.28 -2.22 3.79
N GLY A 138 26.17 -1.50 3.62
CA GLY A 138 25.99 -0.37 2.71
C GLY A 138 25.79 -0.74 1.24
N LYS A 139 25.58 -2.02 0.90
CA LYS A 139 25.55 -2.49 -0.51
C LYS A 139 24.75 -3.78 -0.77
N THR A 140 24.56 -4.62 0.24
CA THR A 140 23.76 -5.83 0.09
C THR A 140 22.30 -5.42 0.19
N LEU A 141 21.53 -5.63 -0.87
CA LEU A 141 20.11 -5.28 -0.90
C LEU A 141 19.33 -6.03 0.17
N LYS A 142 18.30 -5.36 0.69
CA LYS A 142 17.24 -5.95 1.50
C LYS A 142 16.35 -6.85 0.64
N ASP A 143 15.53 -7.66 1.31
CA ASP A 143 14.51 -8.48 0.64
C ASP A 143 13.29 -7.64 0.21
N SER A 144 12.40 -8.25 -0.59
CA SER A 144 11.22 -7.60 -1.16
C SER A 144 10.24 -7.06 -0.11
N MET A 145 10.01 -7.76 1.00
CA MET A 145 9.13 -7.29 2.08
C MET A 145 9.73 -6.08 2.78
N GLN A 146 11.02 -6.13 3.12
CA GLN A 146 11.74 -5.02 3.73
C GLN A 146 11.78 -3.78 2.82
N ILE A 147 11.85 -3.97 1.50
CA ILE A 147 11.81 -2.88 0.53
C ILE A 147 10.40 -2.29 0.41
N PHE A 148 9.35 -3.12 0.42
CA PHE A 148 7.96 -2.66 0.46
C PHE A 148 7.64 -1.90 1.75
N ASP A 149 8.09 -2.37 2.92
CA ASP A 149 7.98 -1.66 4.21
C ASP A 149 8.60 -0.24 4.16
N ILE A 150 9.72 -0.07 3.43
CA ILE A 150 10.37 1.23 3.24
C ILE A 150 9.63 2.10 2.21
N ILE A 151 9.01 1.50 1.19
CA ILE A 151 8.14 2.22 0.24
C ILE A 151 6.93 2.79 0.98
N MET A 152 6.24 2.02 1.83
CA MET A 152 5.14 2.52 2.66
C MET A 152 5.57 3.69 3.55
N GLN A 153 6.70 3.58 4.26
CA GLN A 153 7.24 4.68 5.07
C GLN A 153 7.54 5.96 4.26
N LYS A 154 7.89 5.83 2.98
CA LYS A 154 8.12 6.97 2.08
C LYS A 154 6.83 7.50 1.46
N CYS A 155 5.81 6.67 1.24
CA CYS A 155 4.46 7.15 0.90
C CYS A 155 3.89 8.01 2.03
N LYS A 156 3.90 7.51 3.28
CA LYS A 156 3.47 8.24 4.49
C LYS A 156 4.22 9.58 4.67
N LYS A 157 5.55 9.57 4.45
CA LYS A 157 6.41 10.78 4.47
C LYS A 157 5.96 11.89 3.50
N TYR A 158 5.31 11.54 2.37
CA TYR A 158 4.92 12.46 1.31
C TYR A 158 3.40 12.67 1.17
N GLY A 159 2.59 12.13 2.10
CA GLY A 159 1.13 12.25 2.08
C GLY A 159 0.44 11.37 1.02
N ILE A 160 1.15 10.38 0.48
CA ILE A 160 0.64 9.37 -0.45
C ILE A 160 0.05 8.21 0.35
N LYS A 161 -1.17 7.77 -0.01
CA LYS A 161 -1.73 6.49 0.44
C LYS A 161 -1.49 5.39 -0.60
N ALA A 162 -1.68 4.13 -0.21
CA ALA A 162 -1.40 2.97 -1.05
C ALA A 162 -2.50 1.91 -0.90
N PHE A 163 -2.70 1.12 -1.95
CA PHE A 163 -3.35 -0.18 -1.85
C PHE A 163 -2.60 -1.20 -2.70
N VAL A 164 -2.58 -2.45 -2.26
CA VAL A 164 -2.01 -3.55 -3.04
C VAL A 164 -3.06 -4.13 -3.97
N ASP A 165 -2.61 -4.62 -5.12
CA ASP A 165 -3.41 -5.41 -6.06
C ASP A 165 -2.80 -6.81 -6.20
N ILE A 166 -3.61 -7.85 -6.03
CA ILE A 166 -3.19 -9.23 -6.36
C ILE A 166 -3.22 -9.44 -7.88
N HIS A 167 -2.20 -8.91 -8.54
CA HIS A 167 -2.13 -8.84 -9.99
C HIS A 167 -2.00 -10.22 -10.66
N SER A 168 -1.45 -11.19 -9.94
CA SER A 168 -1.25 -12.55 -10.42
C SER A 168 -1.02 -13.56 -9.28
N PRO A 169 -1.38 -14.84 -9.46
CA PRO A 169 -0.96 -15.90 -8.53
C PRO A 169 0.54 -16.27 -8.60
N HIS A 170 1.33 -15.73 -9.52
CA HIS A 170 2.75 -16.10 -9.79
C HIS A 170 3.55 -14.84 -10.19
N SER A 171 4.78 -14.67 -9.68
CA SER A 171 5.66 -13.54 -9.99
C SER A 171 6.16 -13.63 -11.44
N ASP A 172 5.49 -12.90 -12.34
CA ASP A 172 5.47 -13.17 -13.76
C ASP A 172 5.15 -11.90 -14.54
N ASN A 173 6.05 -11.48 -15.44
CA ASN A 173 5.89 -10.27 -16.24
C ASN A 173 4.76 -10.42 -17.30
N SER A 174 4.16 -11.60 -17.45
CA SER A 174 2.92 -11.85 -18.19
C SER A 174 1.78 -12.39 -17.31
N GLY A 175 1.91 -12.26 -15.98
CA GLY A 175 1.00 -12.84 -14.98
C GLY A 175 -0.43 -12.31 -15.02
N HIS A 176 -0.67 -11.15 -15.62
CA HIS A 176 -2.02 -10.62 -15.89
C HIS A 176 -2.85 -11.55 -16.78
N ASN A 177 -2.23 -12.41 -17.61
CA ASN A 177 -2.93 -13.39 -18.46
C ASN A 177 -3.44 -14.63 -17.68
N TYR A 178 -3.64 -14.52 -16.36
CA TYR A 178 -4.14 -15.60 -15.52
C TYR A 178 -5.58 -15.29 -15.09
N ASN A 179 -6.54 -15.91 -15.80
CA ASN A 179 -8.00 -15.85 -15.62
C ASN A 179 -8.47 -15.81 -14.15
N LEU A 180 -7.78 -16.54 -13.27
CA LEU A 180 -8.18 -16.90 -11.91
C LEU A 180 -7.04 -16.61 -10.91
N TRP A 181 -7.42 -16.35 -9.65
CA TRP A 181 -6.51 -16.09 -8.53
C TRP A 181 -5.75 -17.34 -8.00
N TYR A 182 -5.88 -18.48 -8.67
CA TYR A 182 -5.35 -19.78 -8.24
C TYR A 182 -4.85 -20.64 -9.42
N GLY A 183 -4.16 -21.73 -9.12
CA GLY A 183 -3.71 -22.72 -10.12
C GLY A 183 -2.36 -22.42 -10.78
N LYS A 184 -1.62 -21.42 -10.29
CA LYS A 184 -0.21 -21.10 -10.64
C LYS A 184 0.61 -21.02 -9.36
N ALA A 185 1.94 -21.15 -9.44
CA ALA A 185 2.86 -21.14 -8.29
C ALA A 185 2.55 -22.08 -7.10
N GLY A 186 1.55 -22.97 -7.22
CA GLY A 186 1.02 -23.74 -6.09
C GLY A 186 -0.08 -23.02 -5.29
N VAL A 187 -0.42 -21.78 -5.66
CA VAL A 187 -1.50 -20.99 -5.04
C VAL A 187 -2.86 -21.64 -5.26
N THR A 188 -3.61 -21.78 -4.16
CA THR A 188 -5.00 -22.20 -4.10
C THR A 188 -5.88 -21.04 -3.64
N THR A 189 -7.20 -21.16 -3.77
CA THR A 189 -8.15 -20.18 -3.23
C THR A 189 -7.96 -19.94 -1.73
N ASP A 190 -7.64 -20.96 -0.93
CA ASP A 190 -7.40 -20.79 0.51
C ASP A 190 -6.06 -20.09 0.79
N VAL A 191 -4.98 -20.46 0.08
CA VAL A 191 -3.67 -19.78 0.21
C VAL A 191 -3.75 -18.29 -0.15
N TRP A 192 -4.48 -17.95 -1.20
CA TRP A 192 -4.73 -16.56 -1.61
C TRP A 192 -5.42 -15.75 -0.49
N ILE A 193 -6.47 -16.30 0.13
CA ILE A 193 -7.17 -15.66 1.26
C ILE A 193 -6.26 -15.56 2.49
N GLU A 194 -5.62 -16.65 2.91
CA GLU A 194 -4.72 -16.68 4.07
C GLU A 194 -3.59 -15.64 3.95
N THR A 195 -3.05 -15.48 2.74
CA THR A 195 -1.99 -14.53 2.42
C THR A 195 -2.46 -13.07 2.49
N LEU A 196 -3.66 -12.76 1.96
CA LEU A 196 -4.27 -11.44 2.08
C LEU A 196 -4.64 -11.09 3.53
N VAL A 197 -5.17 -12.06 4.29
CA VAL A 197 -5.47 -11.91 5.72
C VAL A 197 -4.21 -11.64 6.53
N TRP A 198 -3.11 -12.35 6.26
CA TRP A 198 -1.81 -12.09 6.89
C TRP A 198 -1.30 -10.68 6.60
N LEU A 199 -1.44 -10.22 5.35
CA LEU A 199 -1.02 -8.87 4.94
C LEU A 199 -1.87 -7.79 5.62
N ALA A 200 -3.18 -8.02 5.74
CA ALA A 200 -4.10 -7.15 6.46
C ALA A 200 -3.78 -7.07 7.97
N ASP A 201 -3.47 -8.20 8.60
CA ASP A 201 -3.05 -8.23 10.01
C ASP A 201 -1.72 -7.48 10.26
N LYS A 202 -0.77 -7.58 9.31
CA LYS A 202 0.53 -6.88 9.34
C LYS A 202 0.38 -5.35 9.25
N TYR A 203 -0.55 -4.84 8.44
CA TYR A 203 -0.70 -3.39 8.17
C TYR A 203 -1.90 -2.70 8.82
N LYS A 204 -2.74 -3.38 9.62
CA LYS A 204 -3.91 -2.76 10.31
C LYS A 204 -3.60 -1.61 11.29
N ASN A 205 -2.32 -1.34 11.56
CA ASN A 205 -1.86 -0.19 12.36
C ASN A 205 -0.89 0.70 11.56
N ASP A 206 -1.03 0.71 10.23
CA ASP A 206 -0.37 1.65 9.32
C ASP A 206 -1.38 2.05 8.21
N ASP A 207 -2.12 3.12 8.48
CA ASP A 207 -3.12 3.70 7.57
C ASP A 207 -2.55 4.25 6.26
N THR A 208 -1.26 4.05 5.97
CA THR A 208 -0.71 4.26 4.64
C THR A 208 -1.26 3.23 3.65
N LEU A 209 -1.45 1.98 4.09
CA LEU A 209 -2.00 0.91 3.26
C LEU A 209 -3.51 0.78 3.51
N ILE A 210 -4.28 1.62 2.82
CA ILE A 210 -5.72 1.83 3.05
C ILE A 210 -6.61 0.67 2.58
N GLY A 211 -6.09 -0.28 1.79
CA GLY A 211 -6.92 -1.38 1.27
C GLY A 211 -6.23 -2.43 0.41
N TYR A 212 -7.06 -3.34 -0.10
CA TYR A 212 -6.68 -4.56 -0.82
C TYR A 212 -7.57 -4.74 -2.05
N ASP A 213 -6.98 -4.71 -3.23
CA ASP A 213 -7.62 -5.08 -4.50
C ASP A 213 -7.42 -6.58 -4.73
N LEU A 214 -8.54 -7.31 -4.72
CA LEU A 214 -8.55 -8.72 -4.36
C LEU A 214 -7.93 -9.61 -5.46
N LYS A 215 -8.04 -9.22 -6.74
CA LYS A 215 -7.37 -9.84 -7.89
C LYS A 215 -7.54 -8.95 -9.13
N ASN A 216 -6.44 -8.49 -9.74
CA ASN A 216 -6.46 -7.88 -11.06
C ASN A 216 -7.18 -8.77 -12.07
N GLU A 217 -8.19 -8.22 -12.72
CA GLU A 217 -8.85 -8.73 -13.90
C GLU A 217 -9.25 -10.22 -13.83
N PRO A 218 -10.31 -10.57 -13.10
CA PRO A 218 -10.98 -11.86 -13.28
C PRO A 218 -11.49 -11.97 -14.72
N HIS A 219 -11.06 -12.99 -15.48
CA HIS A 219 -11.34 -13.08 -16.92
C HIS A 219 -11.41 -14.52 -17.44
N GLY A 220 -11.47 -14.65 -18.78
CA GLY A 220 -11.69 -15.90 -19.50
C GLY A 220 -13.12 -15.98 -20.02
N LYS A 221 -13.30 -16.76 -21.08
CA LYS A 221 -14.56 -16.82 -21.83
C LYS A 221 -15.43 -17.96 -21.34
N GLY A 222 -16.74 -17.77 -21.35
CA GLY A 222 -17.72 -18.74 -20.87
C GLY A 222 -17.53 -20.19 -21.35
N PRO A 223 -17.15 -20.46 -22.62
CA PRO A 223 -16.86 -21.82 -23.10
C PRO A 223 -15.66 -22.52 -22.45
N GLU A 224 -14.77 -21.79 -21.76
CA GLU A 224 -13.66 -22.34 -20.97
C GLU A 224 -14.16 -22.92 -19.62
N GLY A 225 -15.39 -22.61 -19.23
CA GLY A 225 -16.07 -23.20 -18.07
C GLY A 225 -15.32 -22.94 -16.77
N LYS A 226 -14.74 -23.99 -16.18
CA LYS A 226 -14.02 -23.92 -14.88
C LYS A 226 -12.65 -23.24 -14.95
N LEU A 227 -12.17 -22.88 -16.13
CA LEU A 227 -10.89 -22.15 -16.30
C LEU A 227 -11.09 -20.63 -16.42
N ALA A 228 -12.32 -20.14 -16.58
CA ALA A 228 -12.66 -18.73 -16.64
C ALA A 228 -13.36 -18.27 -15.35
N ALA A 229 -13.12 -17.03 -14.93
CA ALA A 229 -13.87 -16.41 -13.83
C ALA A 229 -15.33 -16.16 -14.25
N LYS A 230 -16.27 -16.41 -13.33
CA LYS A 230 -17.70 -16.15 -13.52
C LYS A 230 -18.29 -15.36 -12.36
N TRP A 231 -19.48 -14.81 -12.56
CA TRP A 231 -20.26 -14.13 -11.51
C TRP A 231 -21.69 -14.68 -11.52
N ASP A 232 -22.02 -15.56 -10.56
CA ASP A 232 -23.37 -16.11 -10.39
C ASP A 232 -23.68 -16.49 -8.92
N GLY A 233 -24.84 -17.10 -8.67
CA GLY A 233 -25.27 -17.55 -7.34
C GLY A 233 -24.72 -18.90 -6.86
N SER A 234 -23.69 -19.45 -7.52
CA SER A 234 -23.09 -20.74 -7.13
C SER A 234 -22.01 -20.59 -6.05
N THR A 235 -21.55 -21.72 -5.51
CA THR A 235 -20.33 -21.81 -4.69
C THR A 235 -19.22 -22.57 -5.43
N ASP A 236 -19.18 -22.48 -6.76
CA ASP A 236 -18.07 -23.04 -7.55
C ASP A 236 -16.76 -22.28 -7.28
N GLU A 237 -15.63 -22.98 -7.34
CA GLU A 237 -14.30 -22.38 -7.07
C GLU A 237 -13.97 -21.23 -8.05
N ASN A 238 -14.50 -21.23 -9.28
CA ASN A 238 -14.29 -20.14 -10.24
C ASN A 238 -15.34 -19.02 -10.17
N ASN A 239 -16.26 -19.05 -9.20
CA ASN A 239 -17.21 -17.95 -8.98
C ASN A 239 -16.55 -16.81 -8.20
N TRP A 240 -16.26 -15.71 -8.89
CA TRP A 240 -15.58 -14.57 -8.32
C TRP A 240 -16.39 -13.89 -7.20
N ALA A 241 -17.71 -13.75 -7.37
CA ALA A 241 -18.58 -13.14 -6.37
C ALA A 241 -18.48 -13.84 -4.99
N TYR A 242 -18.49 -15.17 -5.01
CA TYR A 242 -18.38 -16.02 -3.82
C TYR A 242 -16.97 -15.97 -3.21
N ALA A 243 -15.92 -16.03 -4.04
CA ALA A 243 -14.53 -15.98 -3.58
C ALA A 243 -14.14 -14.61 -3.01
N ALA A 244 -14.51 -13.52 -3.69
CA ALA A 244 -14.31 -12.15 -3.25
C ALA A 244 -15.04 -11.87 -1.93
N THR A 245 -16.30 -12.29 -1.80
CA THR A 245 -17.05 -12.15 -0.53
C THR A 245 -16.38 -12.91 0.62
N LYS A 246 -15.98 -14.17 0.40
CA LYS A 246 -15.24 -14.96 1.41
C LYS A 246 -13.91 -14.29 1.81
N CYS A 247 -13.19 -13.72 0.85
CA CYS A 247 -11.93 -13.03 1.12
C CYS A 247 -12.14 -11.72 1.88
N ALA A 248 -13.12 -10.91 1.47
CA ALA A 248 -13.52 -9.68 2.15
C ALA A 248 -13.91 -9.95 3.61
N GLU A 249 -14.75 -10.97 3.87
CA GLU A 249 -15.14 -11.36 5.23
C GLU A 249 -13.94 -11.75 6.10
N ALA A 250 -12.91 -12.37 5.53
CA ALA A 250 -11.73 -12.80 6.27
C ALA A 250 -10.74 -11.65 6.53
N ILE A 251 -10.57 -10.72 5.58
CA ILE A 251 -9.78 -9.50 5.77
C ILE A 251 -10.42 -8.61 6.83
N LEU A 252 -11.74 -8.37 6.74
CA LEU A 252 -12.47 -7.51 7.66
C LEU A 252 -12.64 -8.10 9.08
N ASP A 253 -12.33 -9.39 9.29
CA ASP A 253 -12.19 -9.98 10.63
C ASP A 253 -10.88 -9.57 11.34
N VAL A 254 -9.81 -9.22 10.59
CA VAL A 254 -8.50 -8.83 11.15
C VAL A 254 -8.20 -7.34 11.03
N ASN A 255 -8.67 -6.69 9.96
CA ASN A 255 -8.64 -5.24 9.76
C ASN A 255 -10.03 -4.74 9.29
N PRO A 256 -10.93 -4.33 10.21
CA PRO A 256 -12.27 -3.88 9.86
C PRO A 256 -12.31 -2.51 9.16
N ASN A 257 -11.18 -1.81 9.07
CA ASN A 257 -11.09 -0.47 8.50
C ASN A 257 -10.60 -0.46 7.04
N ALA A 258 -10.08 -1.57 6.53
CA ALA A 258 -9.50 -1.65 5.20
C ALA A 258 -10.57 -1.57 4.10
N LEU A 259 -10.32 -0.76 3.07
CA LEU A 259 -11.08 -0.83 1.83
C LEU A 259 -10.79 -2.13 1.09
N ILE A 260 -11.84 -2.75 0.57
CA ILE A 260 -11.79 -3.96 -0.24
C ILE A 260 -12.22 -3.58 -1.66
N PHE A 261 -11.27 -3.55 -2.58
CA PHE A 261 -11.54 -3.29 -3.98
C PHE A 261 -11.86 -4.63 -4.67
N VAL A 262 -12.98 -4.66 -5.39
CA VAL A 262 -13.47 -5.87 -6.08
C VAL A 262 -13.72 -5.55 -7.54
N GLU A 263 -12.92 -6.13 -8.43
CA GLU A 263 -13.11 -6.03 -9.87
C GLU A 263 -14.26 -6.90 -10.40
N GLY A 264 -14.61 -6.73 -11.68
CA GLY A 264 -15.67 -7.47 -12.37
C GLY A 264 -15.15 -8.78 -12.98
N VAL A 265 -15.90 -9.36 -13.93
CA VAL A 265 -15.41 -10.47 -14.78
C VAL A 265 -15.26 -10.04 -16.24
N GLU A 266 -14.74 -10.88 -17.14
CA GLU A 266 -14.80 -10.64 -18.58
C GLU A 266 -16.24 -10.84 -19.11
N GLN A 267 -16.83 -12.00 -18.84
CA GLN A 267 -18.13 -12.40 -19.41
C GLN A 267 -19.18 -12.67 -18.34
N SER A 268 -20.41 -12.21 -18.58
CA SER A 268 -21.62 -12.58 -17.83
C SER A 268 -22.56 -13.39 -18.71
N MET A 269 -23.45 -14.18 -18.12
CA MET A 269 -24.52 -14.85 -18.87
C MET A 269 -25.51 -13.81 -19.43
N SER A 270 -25.95 -13.99 -20.68
CA SER A 270 -26.87 -13.06 -21.35
C SER A 270 -28.36 -13.32 -21.08
N GLY A 271 -28.71 -14.54 -20.64
CA GLY A 271 -30.10 -15.00 -20.55
C GLY A 271 -30.81 -15.16 -21.90
N ALA A 272 -30.07 -15.24 -23.01
CA ALA A 272 -30.63 -15.26 -24.37
C ALA A 272 -31.58 -16.44 -24.66
N ALA A 273 -31.46 -17.57 -23.95
CA ALA A 273 -32.44 -18.65 -23.98
C ALA A 273 -32.62 -19.35 -22.62
N GLU A 274 -33.79 -19.97 -22.44
CA GLU A 274 -34.08 -20.83 -21.30
C GLU A 274 -33.16 -22.07 -21.32
N GLY A 275 -32.43 -22.29 -20.23
CA GLY A 275 -31.47 -23.39 -20.09
C GLY A 275 -30.02 -23.06 -20.46
N ASP A 276 -29.69 -21.80 -20.76
CA ASP A 276 -28.31 -21.35 -20.95
C ASP A 276 -27.49 -21.51 -19.65
N TYR A 277 -26.24 -21.97 -19.77
CA TYR A 277 -25.39 -22.31 -18.63
C TYR A 277 -23.90 -22.02 -18.89
N TRP A 278 -23.16 -21.65 -17.85
CA TRP A 278 -21.72 -21.37 -17.96
C TRP A 278 -20.92 -22.62 -18.35
N GLY A 279 -20.05 -22.52 -19.35
CA GLY A 279 -19.35 -23.67 -19.95
C GLY A 279 -20.06 -24.28 -21.15
N MET A 280 -21.16 -23.69 -21.65
CA MET A 280 -21.74 -24.07 -22.93
C MET A 280 -20.96 -23.49 -24.12
N PRO A 281 -20.99 -24.13 -25.31
CA PRO A 281 -20.45 -23.53 -26.53
C PRO A 281 -21.16 -22.21 -26.87
N ASP A 282 -20.40 -21.25 -27.38
CA ASP A 282 -20.92 -19.98 -27.86
C ASP A 282 -21.78 -20.14 -29.14
N ARG A 283 -22.70 -19.21 -29.39
CA ARG A 283 -23.58 -19.20 -30.56
C ARG A 283 -23.08 -18.22 -31.62
N VAL A 284 -22.85 -18.74 -32.82
CA VAL A 284 -22.49 -17.92 -33.97
C VAL A 284 -23.77 -17.35 -34.60
N VAL A 285 -24.04 -16.07 -34.33
CA VAL A 285 -25.13 -15.29 -34.95
C VAL A 285 -24.75 -14.92 -36.38
N MET A 286 -25.55 -15.30 -37.36
CA MET A 286 -25.29 -15.06 -38.79
C MET A 286 -26.45 -14.34 -39.49
N HIS A 287 -27.68 -14.49 -38.99
CA HIS A 287 -28.91 -14.00 -39.60
C HIS A 287 -29.82 -13.33 -38.56
N GLU A 288 -30.63 -12.37 -39.01
CA GLU A 288 -31.65 -11.72 -38.19
C GLU A 288 -32.69 -12.75 -37.72
N GLY A 289 -32.80 -12.93 -36.40
CA GLY A 289 -33.64 -13.96 -35.77
C GLY A 289 -32.91 -15.21 -35.27
N ASP A 290 -31.59 -15.32 -35.46
CA ASP A 290 -30.77 -16.30 -34.72
C ASP A 290 -30.79 -15.98 -33.20
N ILE A 291 -30.64 -17.00 -32.35
CA ILE A 291 -30.56 -16.82 -30.90
C ILE A 291 -29.20 -16.18 -30.54
N PRO A 292 -29.17 -15.04 -29.82
CA PRO A 292 -27.91 -14.38 -29.42
C PRO A 292 -26.98 -15.26 -28.59
N SER A 293 -25.70 -14.87 -28.53
CA SER A 293 -24.70 -15.50 -27.66
C SER A 293 -25.24 -15.66 -26.23
N PRO A 294 -25.00 -16.81 -25.57
CA PRO A 294 -25.30 -16.99 -24.15
C PRO A 294 -24.42 -16.12 -23.24
N TYR A 295 -23.47 -15.36 -23.79
CA TYR A 295 -22.51 -14.53 -23.05
C TYR A 295 -22.57 -13.05 -23.48
N ILE A 296 -22.36 -12.14 -22.53
CA ILE A 296 -22.13 -10.71 -22.77
C ILE A 296 -20.71 -10.39 -22.27
N GLY A 297 -19.84 -9.95 -23.17
CA GLY A 297 -18.47 -9.56 -22.85
C GLY A 297 -18.33 -8.13 -22.32
N ALA A 298 -17.14 -7.84 -21.82
CA ALA A 298 -16.67 -6.52 -21.41
C ALA A 298 -15.13 -6.47 -21.52
N TRP A 299 -14.51 -5.42 -20.98
CA TRP A 299 -13.12 -5.51 -20.55
C TRP A 299 -12.94 -6.59 -19.48
N TRP A 300 -11.73 -7.14 -19.37
CA TRP A 300 -11.34 -7.93 -18.20
C TRP A 300 -11.48 -7.04 -16.94
N GLY A 301 -11.93 -7.58 -15.81
CA GLY A 301 -12.27 -6.76 -14.63
C GLY A 301 -13.46 -5.79 -14.80
N GLY A 302 -14.09 -5.70 -15.99
CA GLY A 302 -15.07 -4.65 -16.32
C GLY A 302 -16.56 -5.01 -16.18
N ASN A 303 -16.93 -6.28 -16.02
CA ASN A 303 -18.34 -6.73 -16.10
C ASN A 303 -18.92 -7.02 -14.70
N PHE A 304 -19.83 -6.15 -14.24
CA PHE A 304 -20.54 -6.28 -12.94
C PHE A 304 -22.04 -6.57 -13.11
N ARG A 305 -22.49 -7.00 -14.30
CA ARG A 305 -23.90 -7.37 -14.53
C ARG A 305 -24.42 -8.38 -13.49
N GLY A 306 -23.59 -9.35 -13.11
CA GLY A 306 -23.91 -10.31 -12.06
C GLY A 306 -24.06 -9.70 -10.66
N ALA A 307 -23.43 -8.56 -10.36
CA ALA A 307 -23.51 -7.90 -9.05
C ALA A 307 -24.89 -7.26 -8.76
N ARG A 308 -25.75 -7.09 -9.78
CA ARG A 308 -27.16 -6.68 -9.58
C ARG A 308 -28.00 -7.74 -8.87
N GLU A 309 -27.70 -9.04 -9.07
CA GLU A 309 -28.40 -10.16 -8.43
C GLU A 309 -27.57 -10.79 -7.29
N TYR A 310 -26.24 -10.79 -7.43
CA TYR A 310 -25.27 -11.36 -6.48
C TYR A 310 -24.25 -10.31 -6.04
N PRO A 311 -24.65 -9.24 -5.31
CA PRO A 311 -23.73 -8.22 -4.82
C PRO A 311 -22.75 -8.77 -3.78
N ILE A 312 -21.58 -8.16 -3.67
CA ILE A 312 -20.61 -8.44 -2.60
C ILE A 312 -21.16 -7.86 -1.28
N VAL A 313 -21.55 -8.75 -0.35
CA VAL A 313 -22.10 -8.37 0.95
C VAL A 313 -21.45 -9.23 2.05
N PRO A 314 -20.32 -8.78 2.63
CA PRO A 314 -19.71 -9.43 3.79
C PRO A 314 -20.62 -9.34 5.03
N LYS A 315 -20.52 -10.31 5.94
CA LYS A 315 -21.17 -10.28 7.27
C LYS A 315 -20.91 -9.00 8.09
N GLN A 316 -19.80 -8.29 7.85
CA GLN A 316 -19.48 -7.02 8.51
C GLN A 316 -20.30 -5.83 7.97
N GLY A 317 -20.88 -5.96 6.77
CA GLY A 317 -21.54 -4.87 6.04
C GLY A 317 -20.76 -4.44 4.80
N THR A 318 -21.29 -3.46 4.07
CA THR A 318 -20.75 -2.99 2.78
C THR A 318 -19.93 -1.71 2.86
N SER A 319 -19.79 -1.08 4.03
CA SER A 319 -19.08 0.20 4.22
C SER A 319 -17.58 0.16 3.94
N GLN A 320 -17.02 -1.00 3.60
CA GLN A 320 -15.62 -1.17 3.18
C GLN A 320 -15.50 -1.70 1.74
N ILE A 321 -16.62 -1.94 1.03
CA ILE A 321 -16.61 -2.46 -0.34
C ILE A 321 -16.55 -1.32 -1.36
N VAL A 322 -15.59 -1.41 -2.28
CA VAL A 322 -15.46 -0.54 -3.46
C VAL A 322 -15.47 -1.43 -4.69
N TYR A 323 -16.30 -1.14 -5.68
CA TYR A 323 -16.23 -1.86 -6.96
C TYR A 323 -15.18 -1.22 -7.86
N SER A 324 -14.28 -2.05 -8.41
CA SER A 324 -13.06 -1.63 -9.10
C SER A 324 -13.09 -2.00 -10.59
N PRO A 325 -13.91 -1.33 -11.43
CA PRO A 325 -13.92 -1.62 -12.86
C PRO A 325 -12.61 -1.24 -13.54
N HIS A 326 -12.17 -2.05 -14.49
CA HIS A 326 -11.19 -1.65 -15.49
C HIS A 326 -11.90 -1.21 -16.78
N ASP A 327 -11.41 -0.12 -17.40
CA ASP A 327 -11.91 0.36 -18.67
C ASP A 327 -10.77 0.87 -19.55
N TYR A 328 -10.73 0.39 -20.79
CA TYR A 328 -9.71 0.72 -21.77
C TYR A 328 -10.30 1.26 -23.08
N GLY A 329 -9.45 1.89 -23.87
CA GLY A 329 -9.81 2.47 -25.16
C GLY A 329 -9.42 1.60 -26.37
N PRO A 330 -9.71 2.07 -27.59
CA PRO A 330 -9.42 1.34 -28.82
C PRO A 330 -7.93 1.06 -29.11
N SER A 331 -6.97 1.61 -28.34
CA SER A 331 -5.55 1.23 -28.47
C SER A 331 -5.24 -0.16 -27.89
N VAL A 332 -6.03 -0.62 -26.91
CA VAL A 332 -5.86 -1.94 -26.26
C VAL A 332 -6.63 -3.02 -27.01
N TYR A 333 -7.91 -2.76 -27.33
CA TYR A 333 -8.71 -3.63 -28.20
C TYR A 333 -9.80 -2.88 -28.97
N ALA A 334 -9.99 -3.26 -30.23
CA ALA A 334 -11.07 -2.74 -31.08
C ALA A 334 -12.42 -3.37 -30.72
N GLN A 335 -13.00 -2.92 -29.60
CA GLN A 335 -14.32 -3.32 -29.13
C GLN A 335 -15.43 -2.76 -30.02
N THR A 336 -16.52 -3.51 -30.21
CA THR A 336 -17.59 -3.17 -31.17
C THR A 336 -18.37 -1.89 -30.84
N TRP A 337 -18.34 -1.41 -29.58
CA TRP A 337 -18.89 -0.10 -29.22
C TRP A 337 -18.08 1.08 -29.79
N PHE A 338 -16.87 0.84 -30.29
CA PHE A 338 -16.05 1.81 -31.03
C PHE A 338 -16.22 1.73 -32.57
N ASP A 339 -17.02 0.81 -33.13
CA ASP A 339 -17.24 0.68 -34.59
C ASP A 339 -18.09 1.83 -35.21
N LYS A 340 -18.31 2.91 -34.44
CA LYS A 340 -19.09 4.10 -34.79
C LYS A 340 -18.54 5.33 -34.06
N ASP A 341 -18.94 6.53 -34.49
CA ASP A 341 -18.61 7.75 -33.74
C ASP A 341 -19.26 7.73 -32.36
N PHE A 342 -18.45 7.59 -31.30
CA PHE A 342 -18.92 7.40 -29.93
C PHE A 342 -18.85 8.69 -29.09
N THR A 343 -19.70 8.76 -28.07
CA THR A 343 -19.87 9.87 -27.13
C THR A 343 -20.14 9.32 -25.73
N GLU A 344 -20.14 10.16 -24.68
CA GLU A 344 -20.53 9.74 -23.32
C GLU A 344 -21.85 8.94 -23.32
N GLN A 345 -22.88 9.45 -24.01
CA GLN A 345 -24.19 8.80 -24.06
C GLN A 345 -24.15 7.45 -24.78
N THR A 346 -23.46 7.33 -25.93
CA THR A 346 -23.41 6.03 -26.63
C THR A 346 -22.57 5.04 -25.85
N LEU A 347 -21.46 5.46 -25.22
CA LEU A 347 -20.67 4.57 -24.36
C LEU A 347 -21.50 4.09 -23.17
N LEU A 348 -22.35 4.93 -22.57
CA LEU A 348 -23.36 4.50 -21.58
C LEU A 348 -24.37 3.50 -22.17
N ASP A 349 -24.98 3.82 -23.32
CA ASP A 349 -26.04 3.02 -23.96
C ASP A 349 -25.54 1.65 -24.47
N ASP A 350 -24.31 1.58 -24.99
CA ASP A 350 -23.72 0.38 -25.61
C ASP A 350 -22.92 -0.48 -24.62
N TYR A 351 -22.37 0.12 -23.57
CA TYR A 351 -21.34 -0.53 -22.73
C TYR A 351 -21.43 -0.14 -21.24
N TRP A 352 -20.99 1.07 -20.86
CA TRP A 352 -20.70 1.51 -19.49
C TRP A 352 -21.86 1.36 -18.51
N TYR A 353 -23.10 1.72 -18.89
CA TYR A 353 -24.21 1.75 -17.92
C TYR A 353 -24.54 0.35 -17.41
N ASP A 354 -24.69 -0.63 -18.31
CA ASP A 354 -25.01 -2.01 -17.93
C ASP A 354 -23.81 -2.75 -17.31
N THR A 355 -22.57 -2.36 -17.61
CA THR A 355 -21.36 -3.07 -17.12
C THR A 355 -21.01 -2.68 -15.70
N TRP A 356 -20.77 -1.39 -15.45
CA TRP A 356 -20.21 -0.90 -14.19
C TRP A 356 -20.81 0.43 -13.73
N ALA A 357 -21.20 1.34 -14.62
CA ALA A 357 -21.55 2.72 -14.27
C ALA A 357 -22.90 2.84 -13.54
N TRP A 358 -23.77 1.82 -13.63
CA TRP A 358 -24.98 1.73 -12.81
C TRP A 358 -24.70 1.76 -11.30
N ILE A 359 -23.53 1.27 -10.85
CA ILE A 359 -23.20 1.15 -9.42
C ILE A 359 -23.13 2.54 -8.77
N ASN A 360 -22.41 3.49 -9.40
CA ASN A 360 -22.39 4.89 -8.96
C ASN A 360 -23.74 5.58 -9.26
N ALA A 361 -24.32 5.38 -10.46
CA ALA A 361 -25.54 6.07 -10.88
C ALA A 361 -26.81 5.70 -10.08
N GLU A 362 -26.84 4.54 -9.44
CA GLU A 362 -27.93 4.08 -8.56
C GLU A 362 -27.57 4.17 -7.05
N ASP A 363 -26.46 4.84 -6.72
CA ASP A 363 -25.97 5.10 -5.35
C ASP A 363 -25.69 3.82 -4.52
N VAL A 364 -25.23 2.76 -5.19
CA VAL A 364 -25.11 1.39 -4.63
C VAL A 364 -23.86 1.20 -3.78
N ALA A 365 -22.73 1.70 -4.29
CA ALA A 365 -21.40 1.59 -3.68
C ALA A 365 -20.43 2.57 -4.39
N PRO A 366 -19.33 3.01 -3.75
CA PRO A 366 -18.31 3.79 -4.42
C PRO A 366 -17.60 2.95 -5.50
N GLN A 367 -17.01 3.66 -6.46
CA GLN A 367 -16.22 3.06 -7.52
C GLN A 367 -14.84 3.69 -7.62
N LEU A 368 -13.85 2.86 -7.96
CA LEU A 368 -12.51 3.26 -8.34
C LEU A 368 -12.21 2.64 -9.72
N ILE A 369 -11.96 3.42 -10.77
CA ILE A 369 -11.50 2.82 -12.04
C ILE A 369 -10.06 2.34 -11.83
N GLY A 370 -9.88 1.03 -11.61
CA GLY A 370 -8.60 0.43 -11.16
C GLY A 370 -7.47 0.58 -12.16
N GLU A 371 -7.84 0.51 -13.45
CA GLU A 371 -6.99 0.85 -14.58
C GLU A 371 -7.79 1.55 -15.67
N TRP A 372 -7.24 2.68 -16.11
CA TRP A 372 -7.58 3.36 -17.35
C TRP A 372 -6.32 4.00 -17.94
N GLY A 373 -6.15 3.99 -19.26
CA GLY A 373 -4.99 4.59 -19.89
C GLY A 373 -4.82 4.23 -21.36
N GLY A 374 -3.68 4.64 -21.94
CA GLY A 374 -3.36 4.34 -23.34
C GLY A 374 -2.41 5.34 -24.01
N HIS A 375 -2.18 5.13 -25.30
CA HIS A 375 -1.52 6.10 -26.16
C HIS A 375 -2.50 7.22 -26.55
N MET A 376 -2.01 8.48 -26.62
CA MET A 376 -2.82 9.66 -26.91
C MET A 376 -3.07 9.88 -28.42
N GLU A 377 -3.54 8.84 -29.10
CA GLU A 377 -3.72 8.85 -30.55
C GLU A 377 -5.17 8.65 -30.96
N GLY A 378 -5.63 9.45 -31.94
CA GLY A 378 -6.94 9.32 -32.59
C GLY A 378 -8.11 9.15 -31.61
N ASP A 379 -8.90 8.12 -31.85
CA ASP A 379 -10.08 7.79 -31.04
C ASP A 379 -9.72 7.33 -29.61
N ASN A 380 -8.48 6.88 -29.35
CA ASN A 380 -8.07 6.52 -28.00
C ASN A 380 -7.95 7.75 -27.09
N LEU A 381 -7.47 8.88 -27.63
CA LEU A 381 -7.52 10.17 -26.93
C LEU A 381 -8.97 10.64 -26.72
N LYS A 382 -9.86 10.41 -27.71
CA LYS A 382 -11.29 10.73 -27.57
C LYS A 382 -11.94 9.95 -26.44
N TRP A 383 -11.66 8.65 -26.32
CA TRP A 383 -12.14 7.80 -25.23
C TRP A 383 -11.55 8.22 -23.87
N MET A 384 -10.24 8.47 -23.76
CA MET A 384 -9.62 8.91 -22.50
C MET A 384 -10.26 10.19 -21.95
N LEU A 385 -10.48 11.19 -22.81
CA LEU A 385 -11.15 12.43 -22.41
C LEU A 385 -12.60 12.20 -21.96
N LEU A 386 -13.36 11.35 -22.67
CA LEU A 386 -14.74 11.02 -22.30
C LEU A 386 -14.83 10.28 -20.95
N LEU A 387 -13.95 9.31 -20.69
CA LEU A 387 -13.93 8.59 -19.42
C LEU A 387 -13.48 9.50 -18.28
N ARG A 388 -12.40 10.27 -18.47
CA ARG A 388 -11.89 11.25 -17.52
C ARG A 388 -12.98 12.24 -17.08
N ASP A 389 -13.63 12.87 -18.05
CA ASP A 389 -14.68 13.86 -17.78
C ASP A 389 -15.90 13.20 -17.11
N TYR A 390 -16.21 11.95 -17.45
CA TYR A 390 -17.25 11.16 -16.78
C TYR A 390 -16.90 10.83 -15.31
N MET A 391 -15.65 10.48 -15.00
CA MET A 391 -15.22 10.20 -13.62
C MET A 391 -15.32 11.44 -12.73
N ILE A 392 -14.81 12.59 -13.21
CA ILE A 392 -14.89 13.88 -12.52
C ILE A 392 -16.36 14.24 -12.24
N LYS A 393 -17.21 14.14 -13.28
CA LYS A 393 -18.65 14.44 -13.24
C LYS A 393 -19.44 13.60 -12.22
N ASN A 394 -19.01 12.37 -11.96
CA ASN A 394 -19.72 11.41 -11.09
C ASN A 394 -18.99 11.10 -9.77
N HIS A 395 -17.86 11.76 -9.50
CA HIS A 395 -16.94 11.55 -8.36
C HIS A 395 -16.43 10.09 -8.26
N ILE A 396 -16.13 9.48 -9.39
CA ILE A 396 -15.56 8.13 -9.44
C ILE A 396 -14.06 8.25 -9.18
N SER A 397 -13.55 7.50 -8.20
CA SER A 397 -12.10 7.44 -7.92
C SER A 397 -11.38 6.73 -9.06
N HIS A 398 -10.06 6.84 -9.16
CA HIS A 398 -9.31 6.15 -10.22
C HIS A 398 -7.83 5.98 -9.92
N THR A 399 -7.22 4.99 -10.60
CA THR A 399 -5.78 4.89 -10.76
C THR A 399 -5.43 4.71 -12.24
N PHE A 400 -4.60 5.61 -12.78
CA PHE A 400 -4.18 5.60 -14.18
C PHE A 400 -3.13 4.52 -14.47
N TRP A 401 -3.33 3.73 -15.53
CA TRP A 401 -2.35 2.77 -16.05
C TRP A 401 -1.44 3.43 -17.09
N CYS A 402 -0.17 3.70 -16.78
CA CYS A 402 0.56 3.50 -15.52
C CYS A 402 1.58 4.62 -15.33
N LEU A 403 2.28 4.67 -14.19
CA LEU A 403 3.49 5.49 -14.07
C LEU A 403 4.59 4.97 -15.01
N ASN A 404 4.82 3.65 -14.98
CA ASN A 404 5.86 2.92 -15.71
C ASN A 404 5.92 3.25 -17.21
N THR A 405 7.12 3.48 -17.76
CA THR A 405 7.30 3.66 -19.22
C THR A 405 7.11 2.36 -20.03
N ASN A 406 7.17 1.19 -19.37
CA ASN A 406 7.32 -0.13 -20.00
C ASN A 406 6.03 -0.99 -20.09
N SER A 407 4.85 -0.37 -20.00
CA SER A 407 3.62 -0.99 -20.53
C SER A 407 3.62 -0.93 -22.05
N GLY A 408 3.33 -2.05 -22.73
CA GLY A 408 3.63 -2.23 -24.16
C GLY A 408 2.60 -1.66 -25.14
N ASP A 409 1.37 -1.44 -24.67
CA ASP A 409 0.17 -1.05 -25.41
C ASP A 409 -0.46 0.27 -24.90
N THR A 410 0.03 0.78 -23.76
CA THR A 410 -0.35 2.09 -23.20
C THR A 410 0.81 3.07 -23.04
N GLY A 411 2.06 2.56 -22.89
CA GLY A 411 3.12 3.32 -22.24
C GLY A 411 2.71 3.78 -20.83
N GLY A 412 3.34 4.84 -20.32
CA GLY A 412 2.98 5.43 -19.01
C GLY A 412 2.93 6.95 -19.01
N LEU A 413 2.85 7.51 -17.80
CA LEU A 413 2.99 8.94 -17.49
C LEU A 413 4.47 9.38 -17.50
N TRP A 414 5.40 8.43 -17.36
CA TRP A 414 6.84 8.65 -17.55
C TRP A 414 7.27 8.27 -18.98
N ASP A 415 8.20 9.04 -19.55
CA ASP A 415 8.95 8.71 -20.77
C ASP A 415 10.34 8.10 -20.42
N SER A 416 11.03 8.61 -19.39
CA SER A 416 12.27 7.99 -18.89
C SER A 416 12.62 8.33 -17.42
N LEU A 417 13.48 7.51 -16.80
CA LEU A 417 14.02 7.76 -15.45
C LEU A 417 15.54 7.51 -15.43
N GLY A 418 16.30 8.48 -14.92
CA GLY A 418 17.75 8.38 -14.78
C GLY A 418 18.27 8.96 -13.47
N PHE A 419 19.36 8.41 -12.97
CA PHE A 419 20.00 8.86 -11.73
C PHE A 419 21.38 9.46 -11.99
N MET A 420 21.64 10.63 -11.42
CA MET A 420 22.95 11.28 -11.44
C MET A 420 23.41 11.62 -10.01
N GLN A 421 24.54 11.04 -9.59
CA GLN A 421 25.12 11.29 -8.28
C GLN A 421 25.31 12.81 -8.02
N GLY A 422 24.77 13.27 -6.89
CA GLY A 422 24.84 14.67 -6.47
C GLY A 422 23.78 15.58 -7.09
N SER A 423 23.02 15.10 -8.08
CA SER A 423 21.78 15.71 -8.58
C SER A 423 20.52 14.96 -8.12
N GLY A 424 20.64 13.66 -7.84
CA GLY A 424 19.52 12.77 -7.54
C GLY A 424 18.96 12.11 -8.80
N THR A 425 17.70 11.73 -8.73
CA THR A 425 16.90 11.22 -9.85
C THR A 425 16.42 12.38 -10.73
N THR A 426 16.26 12.12 -12.01
CA THR A 426 15.51 12.94 -12.96
C THR A 426 14.47 12.03 -13.61
N ILE A 427 13.21 12.39 -13.49
CA ILE A 427 12.10 11.78 -14.23
C ILE A 427 11.76 12.68 -15.42
N ASP A 428 11.71 12.09 -16.59
CA ASP A 428 11.21 12.73 -17.81
C ASP A 428 9.75 12.29 -17.97
N TRP A 429 8.81 13.20 -17.74
CA TRP A 429 7.37 12.91 -17.79
C TRP A 429 6.83 13.14 -19.20
N ASN A 430 5.86 12.31 -19.59
CA ASN A 430 5.10 12.51 -20.82
C ASN A 430 4.11 13.66 -20.60
N GLU A 431 4.60 14.91 -20.62
CA GLU A 431 3.84 16.09 -20.18
C GLU A 431 2.45 16.20 -20.82
N PRO A 432 2.22 15.96 -22.13
CA PRO A 432 0.87 16.01 -22.70
C PRO A 432 -0.10 14.97 -22.09
N LYS A 433 0.40 13.80 -21.70
CA LYS A 433 -0.41 12.76 -21.02
C LYS A 433 -0.64 13.11 -19.56
N TYR A 434 0.38 13.66 -18.89
CA TYR A 434 0.23 14.19 -17.53
C TYR A 434 -0.77 15.36 -17.49
N GLU A 435 -0.69 16.35 -18.37
CA GLU A 435 -1.64 17.47 -18.49
C GLU A 435 -3.09 16.97 -18.66
N MET A 436 -3.30 15.95 -19.50
CA MET A 436 -4.62 15.33 -19.69
C MET A 436 -5.13 14.62 -18.42
N PHE A 437 -4.26 13.90 -17.73
CA PHE A 437 -4.54 13.19 -16.48
C PHE A 437 -4.74 14.15 -15.28
N GLU A 438 -4.01 15.26 -15.22
CA GLU A 438 -4.00 16.22 -14.12
C GLU A 438 -5.37 16.87 -13.87
N GLU A 439 -6.17 17.08 -14.93
CA GLU A 439 -7.57 17.55 -14.80
C GLU A 439 -8.44 16.62 -13.91
N SER A 440 -8.05 15.35 -13.78
CA SER A 440 -8.71 14.34 -12.93
C SER A 440 -8.05 14.09 -11.57
N LEU A 441 -7.00 14.84 -11.22
CA LEU A 441 -6.44 14.83 -9.86
C LEU A 441 -7.27 15.70 -8.92
N TRP A 442 -7.39 15.33 -7.64
CA TRP A 442 -8.18 16.11 -6.68
C TRP A 442 -7.51 17.45 -6.36
N GLN A 443 -8.15 18.56 -6.74
CA GLN A 443 -7.59 19.91 -6.67
C GLN A 443 -8.56 20.94 -6.11
N THR A 444 -8.05 21.93 -5.36
CA THR A 444 -8.82 23.12 -4.95
C THR A 444 -9.22 23.97 -6.16
N GLN A 445 -10.50 24.33 -6.27
CA GLN A 445 -11.09 24.88 -7.50
C GLN A 445 -10.52 26.23 -7.97
N LYS A 446 -9.86 27.03 -7.10
CA LYS A 446 -9.40 28.38 -7.46
C LYS A 446 -7.89 28.56 -7.36
N THR A 447 -7.22 27.83 -6.48
CA THR A 447 -5.75 27.90 -6.30
C THR A 447 -4.97 26.74 -6.89
N GLY A 448 -5.64 25.68 -7.39
CA GLY A 448 -4.97 24.55 -8.06
C GLY A 448 -4.04 23.74 -7.16
N LYS A 449 -4.23 23.75 -5.84
CA LYS A 449 -3.49 22.91 -4.91
C LYS A 449 -4.07 21.50 -4.94
N TYR A 450 -3.23 20.49 -5.14
CA TYR A 450 -3.62 19.09 -5.00
C TYR A 450 -4.03 18.75 -3.56
N ILE A 451 -4.98 17.85 -3.38
CA ILE A 451 -5.55 17.50 -2.07
C ILE A 451 -5.13 16.06 -1.71
N GLY A 452 -4.35 15.95 -0.63
CA GLY A 452 -3.95 14.67 -0.04
C GLY A 452 -5.10 13.98 0.71
N LEU A 453 -4.95 12.67 0.88
CA LEU A 453 -5.87 11.84 1.67
C LEU A 453 -5.47 11.81 3.16
N ASP A 454 -4.20 12.09 3.47
CA ASP A 454 -3.67 12.16 4.83
C ASP A 454 -4.16 13.42 5.56
N HIS A 455 -4.63 13.26 6.79
CA HIS A 455 -5.13 14.33 7.65
C HIS A 455 -4.06 15.37 8.00
N GLN A 456 -2.81 14.98 8.18
CA GLN A 456 -1.77 15.82 8.82
C GLN A 456 -0.60 16.14 7.89
N VAL A 457 -0.22 15.22 7.01
CA VAL A 457 0.85 15.36 6.01
C VAL A 457 0.27 15.96 4.73
N ALA A 458 0.90 17.02 4.22
CA ALA A 458 0.54 17.59 2.93
C ALA A 458 1.07 16.71 1.79
N LEU A 459 0.28 16.58 0.72
CA LEU A 459 0.68 15.85 -0.49
C LEU A 459 1.82 16.60 -1.21
N GLY A 460 3.04 16.12 -1.00
CA GLY A 460 4.27 16.74 -1.52
C GLY A 460 4.47 18.19 -1.08
N ALA A 461 5.18 18.96 -1.90
CA ALA A 461 5.44 20.38 -1.71
C ALA A 461 4.36 21.29 -2.33
N ASN A 462 3.55 20.76 -3.26
CA ASN A 462 2.56 21.53 -4.02
C ASN A 462 1.12 21.40 -3.48
N GLY A 463 0.79 20.25 -2.90
CA GLY A 463 -0.54 19.97 -2.34
C GLY A 463 -0.82 20.56 -0.96
N ILE A 464 -1.81 19.99 -0.28
CA ILE A 464 -2.24 20.27 1.11
C ILE A 464 -2.74 18.96 1.75
N SER A 465 -2.84 18.92 3.09
CA SER A 465 -3.46 17.78 3.80
C SER A 465 -4.99 17.86 3.78
N LEU A 466 -5.67 16.76 4.10
CA LEU A 466 -7.13 16.69 4.13
C LEU A 466 -7.73 17.67 5.16
N ASN A 467 -7.11 17.81 6.34
CA ASN A 467 -7.52 18.82 7.32
C ASN A 467 -7.27 20.26 6.84
N GLU A 468 -6.18 20.54 6.12
CA GLU A 468 -5.96 21.88 5.58
C GLU A 468 -7.02 22.24 4.53
N PHE A 469 -7.38 21.29 3.65
CA PHE A 469 -8.46 21.45 2.69
C PHE A 469 -9.79 21.78 3.40
N TYR A 470 -10.24 20.94 4.33
CA TYR A 470 -11.53 21.13 5.00
C TYR A 470 -11.56 22.31 5.99
N SER A 471 -10.42 22.70 6.56
CA SER A 471 -10.33 23.89 7.43
C SER A 471 -10.36 25.22 6.66
N SER A 472 -9.77 25.27 5.45
CA SER A 472 -9.41 26.53 4.80
C SER A 472 -10.01 26.73 3.40
N TYR A 473 -10.15 25.64 2.63
CA TYR A 473 -10.40 25.67 1.19
C TYR A 473 -11.78 25.12 0.80
N ALA A 474 -12.30 24.08 1.46
CA ALA A 474 -13.57 23.45 1.09
C ALA A 474 -14.76 24.44 1.10
N SER A 475 -14.81 25.34 2.07
CA SER A 475 -15.91 26.32 2.24
C SER A 475 -15.71 27.63 1.47
N THR A 476 -14.52 27.85 0.90
CA THR A 476 -14.12 29.13 0.29
C THR A 476 -13.80 28.99 -1.20
N GLU A 477 -13.23 27.86 -1.62
CA GLU A 477 -12.90 27.48 -2.99
C GLU A 477 -13.77 26.33 -3.50
N GLY A 478 -13.92 25.27 -2.70
CA GLY A 478 -14.36 23.96 -3.19
C GLY A 478 -13.20 23.19 -3.86
N SER A 479 -13.48 22.01 -4.39
CA SER A 479 -12.57 21.26 -5.27
C SER A 479 -13.15 21.13 -6.68
N ASN A 480 -12.43 20.50 -7.61
CA ASN A 480 -12.92 20.13 -8.95
C ASN A 480 -14.05 19.06 -8.95
N LEU A 481 -14.56 18.66 -7.79
CA LEU A 481 -15.77 17.85 -7.63
C LEU A 481 -17.03 18.74 -7.67
N ASP A 482 -18.19 18.13 -7.97
CA ASP A 482 -19.51 18.76 -7.88
C ASP A 482 -19.63 20.10 -8.65
N GLY A 483 -18.75 20.30 -9.65
CA GLY A 483 -18.63 21.51 -10.46
C GLY A 483 -18.05 22.74 -9.74
N GLY A 484 -17.18 22.56 -8.72
CA GLY A 484 -16.60 23.68 -7.98
C GLY A 484 -17.43 24.17 -6.79
N LYS A 485 -18.32 23.31 -6.30
CA LYS A 485 -19.21 23.58 -5.16
C LYS A 485 -18.42 23.64 -3.86
N THR A 486 -18.87 24.49 -2.93
CA THR A 486 -18.25 24.60 -1.61
C THR A 486 -18.93 23.65 -0.61
N ALA A 487 -18.13 23.06 0.26
CA ALA A 487 -18.54 22.17 1.34
C ALA A 487 -18.06 22.69 2.69
N ASN A 488 -18.66 22.23 3.78
CA ASN A 488 -18.07 22.34 5.12
C ASN A 488 -17.53 20.96 5.50
N GLY A 489 -16.47 20.92 6.31
CA GLY A 489 -15.98 19.68 6.90
C GLY A 489 -15.83 19.77 8.41
N ASN A 490 -15.49 18.62 8.99
CA ASN A 490 -15.18 18.37 10.39
C ASN A 490 -13.71 17.93 10.49
N PRO A 491 -12.71 18.84 10.49
CA PRO A 491 -11.31 18.45 10.58
C PRO A 491 -10.99 17.71 11.89
N VAL A 492 -10.12 16.71 11.84
CA VAL A 492 -9.62 15.99 13.04
C VAL A 492 -8.96 16.98 14.00
N GLN A 493 -9.35 16.95 15.27
CA GLN A 493 -8.75 17.82 16.29
C GLN A 493 -7.48 17.20 16.90
N GLY A 494 -6.50 16.95 16.02
CA GLY A 494 -5.13 16.53 16.33
C GLY A 494 -4.16 17.72 16.48
N ILE A 495 -2.93 17.45 16.94
CA ILE A 495 -1.96 18.49 17.32
C ILE A 495 -1.49 19.31 16.11
N THR A 496 -1.74 20.63 16.11
CA THR A 496 -1.18 21.56 15.11
C THR A 496 0.35 21.59 15.16
N THR A 497 1.00 20.79 14.31
CA THR A 497 2.45 20.82 14.12
C THR A 497 2.79 21.77 12.97
N THR A 498 3.05 23.04 13.28
CA THR A 498 3.39 24.05 12.25
C THR A 498 4.67 23.66 11.51
N ALA A 499 4.53 23.31 10.22
CA ALA A 499 5.67 22.99 9.36
C ALA A 499 6.71 24.13 9.31
N PRO A 500 8.02 23.84 9.17
CA PRO A 500 9.05 24.87 9.17
C PRO A 500 8.94 25.79 7.95
N LYS A 501 8.55 27.04 8.16
CA LYS A 501 8.49 28.06 7.09
C LYS A 501 9.88 28.38 6.53
N VAL A 502 10.28 27.68 5.48
CA VAL A 502 11.54 27.90 4.75
C VAL A 502 11.55 29.30 4.14
N THR A 503 12.21 30.24 4.81
CA THR A 503 12.36 31.62 4.33
C THR A 503 13.71 31.75 3.65
N THR A 504 13.75 31.56 2.33
CA THR A 504 14.97 31.61 1.51
C THR A 504 15.59 33.01 1.53
N THR A 505 16.77 33.13 2.14
CA THR A 505 17.62 34.34 2.06
C THR A 505 19.02 33.91 1.59
N PRO A 506 19.53 34.40 0.45
CA PRO A 506 20.77 33.90 -0.15
C PRO A 506 22.01 34.37 0.64
N ILE A 507 22.73 33.44 1.26
CA ILE A 507 24.01 33.70 1.92
C ILE A 507 25.16 33.14 1.10
N LYS A 508 26.21 33.95 0.95
CA LYS A 508 27.35 33.74 0.05
C LYS A 508 28.49 33.03 0.77
N THR A 509 28.62 31.72 0.58
CA THR A 509 29.63 30.90 1.28
C THR A 509 31.02 31.04 0.64
N THR A 510 32.04 31.32 1.47
CA THR A 510 33.46 31.31 1.09
C THR A 510 34.14 30.05 1.63
N THR A 511 34.94 29.39 0.80
CA THR A 511 35.62 28.13 1.11
C THR A 511 36.67 28.28 2.22
N THR A 512 36.74 27.32 3.15
CA THR A 512 37.97 27.05 3.92
C THR A 512 38.01 25.57 4.28
N ALA A 513 39.00 24.83 3.76
CA ALA A 513 39.19 23.41 4.06
C ALA A 513 40.03 23.22 5.34
N LYS A 514 39.82 22.11 6.06
CA LYS A 514 40.80 21.62 7.03
C LYS A 514 40.81 20.09 7.11
N SER A 515 42.03 19.53 7.11
CA SER A 515 42.30 18.10 7.24
C SER A 515 41.95 17.57 8.63
N THR A 516 41.47 16.33 8.69
CA THR A 516 41.35 15.51 9.92
C THR A 516 42.05 14.17 9.67
N THR A 517 42.73 13.65 10.68
CA THR A 517 43.69 12.53 10.53
C THR A 517 43.05 11.17 10.81
N THR A 518 43.41 10.16 10.01
CA THR A 518 42.94 8.78 10.15
C THR A 518 43.32 8.17 11.51
N ALA A 519 42.31 7.69 12.25
CA ALA A 519 42.49 6.73 13.34
C ALA A 519 41.96 5.36 12.86
N VAL A 520 42.79 4.32 12.93
CA VAL A 520 42.43 2.98 12.43
C VAL A 520 41.65 2.23 13.50
N ILE A 521 40.43 1.78 13.17
CA ILE A 521 39.70 0.78 13.94
C ILE A 521 39.63 -0.49 13.10
N THR A 522 40.52 -1.43 13.38
CA THR A 522 40.45 -2.79 12.84
C THR A 522 39.51 -3.61 13.71
N THR A 523 38.43 -4.16 13.14
CA THR A 523 37.63 -5.19 13.82
C THR A 523 37.46 -6.38 12.88
N THR A 524 37.88 -7.56 13.34
CA THR A 524 37.91 -8.80 12.55
C THR A 524 36.60 -9.58 12.73
N THR A 525 36.18 -10.29 11.69
CA THR A 525 35.01 -11.19 11.67
C THR A 525 35.01 -12.14 12.88
N THR A 526 33.94 -12.14 13.67
CA THR A 526 33.76 -13.03 14.83
C THR A 526 32.33 -13.57 14.93
N LYS A 527 32.15 -14.69 15.65
CA LYS A 527 30.89 -15.45 15.80
C LYS A 527 29.82 -14.68 16.59
N PRO A 528 28.52 -15.03 16.42
CA PRO A 528 27.42 -14.35 17.09
C PRO A 528 27.45 -14.52 18.62
N THR A 529 27.41 -13.39 19.32
CA THR A 529 26.99 -13.22 20.74
C THR A 529 26.67 -11.72 20.95
N ALA A 530 25.76 -11.31 21.83
CA ALA A 530 24.98 -12.06 22.80
C ALA A 530 23.52 -11.53 22.86
N ALA A 531 22.62 -12.31 23.47
CA ALA A 531 21.23 -11.91 23.67
C ALA A 531 21.09 -10.75 24.67
N ARG A 532 19.97 -10.02 24.59
CA ARG A 532 19.45 -9.18 25.69
C ARG A 532 19.41 -10.04 26.96
N PRO A 533 19.91 -9.57 28.12
CA PRO A 533 19.89 -10.37 29.34
C PRO A 533 18.46 -10.79 29.69
N PRO A 534 18.23 -12.04 30.15
CA PRO A 534 16.90 -12.53 30.50
C PRO A 534 16.19 -11.61 31.48
N VAL A 535 14.90 -11.36 31.27
CA VAL A 535 14.13 -10.58 32.23
C VAL A 535 13.74 -11.50 33.37
N THR A 536 14.32 -11.25 34.55
CA THR A 536 14.20 -12.13 35.71
C THR A 536 12.74 -12.29 36.14
N THR A 537 12.24 -13.52 36.05
CA THR A 537 10.98 -13.93 36.65
C THR A 537 11.05 -13.88 38.17
N ASN A 538 9.92 -13.57 38.82
CA ASN A 538 9.87 -13.43 40.27
C ASN A 538 9.60 -14.78 40.92
N ASN A 539 10.67 -15.47 41.35
CA ASN A 539 10.67 -16.89 41.79
C ASN A 539 9.66 -17.30 42.88
N ASP A 540 9.04 -16.34 43.58
CA ASP A 540 7.96 -16.60 44.53
C ASP A 540 6.59 -16.87 43.85
N VAL A 541 6.43 -16.54 42.57
CA VAL A 541 5.20 -16.75 41.78
C VAL A 541 5.34 -18.02 40.92
N LYS A 542 4.39 -18.94 41.05
CA LYS A 542 4.37 -20.19 40.27
C LYS A 542 3.49 -20.09 39.01
N PRO A 543 3.90 -20.69 37.89
CA PRO A 543 3.03 -20.90 36.73
C PRO A 543 1.82 -21.76 37.10
N GLU A 544 0.78 -21.64 36.28
CA GLU A 544 -0.49 -22.36 36.42
C GLU A 544 -0.96 -22.94 35.08
N LYS A 545 -0.70 -22.23 33.98
CA LYS A 545 -0.74 -22.77 32.62
C LYS A 545 0.51 -22.31 31.89
N TYR A 546 1.38 -23.24 31.50
CA TYR A 546 2.61 -22.88 30.79
C TYR A 546 2.28 -22.43 29.36
N GLY A 547 2.77 -21.24 28.98
CA GLY A 547 2.49 -20.57 27.71
C GLY A 547 1.45 -19.46 27.76
N ASP A 548 0.60 -19.43 28.80
CA ASP A 548 -0.46 -18.44 29.05
C ASP A 548 0.14 -17.12 29.60
N ALA A 549 0.77 -16.36 28.72
CA ALA A 549 1.45 -15.10 29.04
C ALA A 549 0.45 -13.97 29.33
N ASN A 550 -0.75 -13.99 28.73
CA ASN A 550 -1.75 -12.94 28.91
C ASN A 550 -2.67 -13.17 30.13
N CYS A 551 -2.75 -14.40 30.67
CA CYS A 551 -3.61 -14.83 31.78
C CYS A 551 -5.13 -14.85 31.47
N ASP A 552 -5.53 -15.05 30.20
CA ASP A 552 -6.93 -15.27 29.80
C ASP A 552 -7.39 -16.73 29.99
N GLY A 553 -6.44 -17.67 30.05
CA GLY A 553 -6.67 -19.09 30.27
C GLY A 553 -6.56 -19.97 29.03
N GLU A 554 -6.30 -19.43 27.83
CA GLU A 554 -5.89 -20.19 26.65
C GLU A 554 -4.35 -20.29 26.49
N VAL A 555 -3.83 -20.70 25.32
CA VAL A 555 -2.40 -20.59 24.94
C VAL A 555 -2.35 -20.47 23.42
N ASP A 556 -2.23 -19.25 22.90
CA ASP A 556 -2.31 -19.00 21.46
C ASP A 556 -1.35 -17.90 20.95
N VAL A 557 -1.70 -17.24 19.83
CA VAL A 557 -0.90 -16.19 19.22
C VAL A 557 -0.89 -14.89 20.04
N ALA A 558 -1.92 -14.61 20.84
CA ALA A 558 -1.98 -13.45 21.72
C ALA A 558 -0.87 -13.45 22.77
N ASP A 559 -0.55 -14.63 23.33
CA ASP A 559 0.58 -14.82 24.25
C ASP A 559 1.92 -14.54 23.57
N VAL A 560 2.08 -15.07 22.35
CA VAL A 560 3.27 -14.88 21.52
C VAL A 560 3.48 -13.40 21.19
N VAL A 561 2.41 -12.67 20.86
CA VAL A 561 2.43 -11.23 20.57
C VAL A 561 2.75 -10.44 21.84
N LEU A 562 2.05 -10.67 22.95
CA LEU A 562 2.28 -9.98 24.21
C LEU A 562 3.72 -10.16 24.71
N LEU A 563 4.26 -11.39 24.61
CA LEU A 563 5.63 -11.70 25.02
C LEU A 563 6.68 -11.07 24.09
N LYS A 564 6.42 -10.99 22.77
CA LYS A 564 7.24 -10.20 21.82
C LYS A 564 7.24 -8.71 22.20
N CYS A 565 6.07 -8.12 22.43
CA CYS A 565 5.93 -6.72 22.82
C CYS A 565 6.65 -6.39 24.14
N TYR A 566 6.58 -7.27 25.14
CA TYR A 566 7.32 -7.14 26.41
C TYR A 566 8.85 -7.24 26.22
N LEU A 567 9.31 -8.19 25.38
CA LEU A 567 10.73 -8.35 25.04
C LEU A 567 11.30 -7.20 24.21
N ILE A 568 10.44 -6.40 23.57
CA ILE A 568 10.81 -5.10 22.97
C ILE A 568 10.79 -4.04 24.09
N ASN A 569 9.62 -3.71 24.64
CA ASN A 569 9.44 -2.63 25.61
C ASN A 569 8.40 -2.98 26.70
N GLY A 570 8.78 -3.83 27.66
CA GLY A 570 7.98 -4.17 28.84
C GLY A 570 7.65 -3.02 29.83
N VAL A 571 8.03 -1.76 29.54
CA VAL A 571 7.52 -0.58 30.26
C VAL A 571 6.22 -0.06 29.63
N ALA A 572 6.08 -0.18 28.31
CA ALA A 572 4.84 0.10 27.59
C ALA A 572 3.89 -1.11 27.60
N TYR A 573 4.43 -2.30 27.38
CA TYR A 573 3.69 -3.56 27.23
C TYR A 573 3.90 -4.46 28.45
N GLY A 574 3.43 -4.03 29.61
CA GLY A 574 3.64 -4.72 30.88
C GLY A 574 2.87 -6.04 31.01
N ILE A 575 3.56 -7.13 31.31
CA ILE A 575 2.96 -8.43 31.63
C ILE A 575 2.83 -8.57 33.15
N THR A 576 1.78 -9.24 33.63
CA THR A 576 1.61 -9.51 35.07
C THR A 576 2.72 -10.43 35.60
N PRO A 577 3.06 -10.38 36.91
CA PRO A 577 4.01 -11.34 37.50
C PRO A 577 3.59 -12.81 37.33
N LYS A 578 2.30 -13.07 37.06
CA LYS A 578 1.75 -14.39 36.76
C LYS A 578 2.02 -14.80 35.31
N GLY A 579 1.71 -13.92 34.35
CA GLY A 579 1.99 -14.13 32.93
C GLY A 579 3.48 -14.33 32.67
N LEU A 580 4.34 -13.59 33.37
CA LEU A 580 5.78 -13.79 33.34
C LEU A 580 6.22 -15.17 33.88
N ALA A 581 5.53 -15.72 34.88
CA ALA A 581 5.81 -17.07 35.38
C ALA A 581 5.28 -18.17 34.43
N ASN A 582 4.10 -17.96 33.84
CA ASN A 582 3.51 -18.84 32.83
C ASN A 582 4.34 -18.88 31.54
N ALA A 583 4.95 -17.75 31.14
CA ALA A 583 5.71 -17.59 29.91
C ALA A 583 7.18 -18.06 29.96
N ASP A 584 7.74 -18.35 31.14
CA ASP A 584 9.14 -18.82 31.32
C ASP A 584 9.21 -20.33 31.08
N VAL A 585 9.05 -20.69 29.79
CA VAL A 585 8.76 -22.04 29.31
C VAL A 585 9.97 -22.77 28.73
N GLN A 586 11.12 -22.12 28.57
CA GLN A 586 12.31 -22.72 27.95
C GLN A 586 13.53 -22.75 28.88
N GLY A 587 14.31 -23.83 28.81
CA GLY A 587 15.68 -23.83 29.32
C GLY A 587 15.80 -23.77 30.84
N GLY A 588 14.82 -24.36 31.55
CA GLY A 588 14.85 -24.54 33.00
C GLY A 588 14.46 -23.31 33.83
N SER A 589 13.57 -22.46 33.31
CA SER A 589 13.17 -21.16 33.90
C SER A 589 14.37 -20.22 34.07
N ASN A 590 15.01 -19.88 32.95
CA ASN A 590 16.18 -18.99 32.93
C ASN A 590 15.82 -17.50 32.79
N GLY A 591 14.52 -17.17 32.74
CA GLY A 591 13.99 -15.82 32.63
C GLY A 591 13.62 -15.48 31.18
N ILE A 592 12.61 -14.61 31.06
CA ILE A 592 11.94 -14.33 29.78
C ILE A 592 12.92 -13.86 28.71
N ASN A 593 12.97 -14.62 27.62
CA ASN A 593 13.82 -14.40 26.46
C ASN A 593 13.14 -14.90 25.15
N VAL A 594 13.83 -14.76 24.01
CA VAL A 594 13.26 -15.09 22.68
C VAL A 594 12.98 -16.59 22.47
N GLN A 595 13.61 -17.49 23.22
CA GLN A 595 13.35 -18.93 23.09
C GLN A 595 11.99 -19.32 23.68
N ASP A 596 11.51 -18.59 24.70
CA ASP A 596 10.16 -18.76 25.26
C ASP A 596 9.10 -18.45 24.21
N VAL A 597 9.23 -17.30 23.54
CA VAL A 597 8.36 -16.88 22.41
C VAL A 597 8.28 -17.98 21.35
N VAL A 598 9.44 -18.55 20.97
CA VAL A 598 9.52 -19.62 19.96
C VAL A 598 8.90 -20.93 20.45
N ALA A 599 8.97 -21.24 21.75
CA ALA A 599 8.34 -22.40 22.33
C ALA A 599 6.80 -22.27 22.37
N ILE A 600 6.28 -21.12 22.84
CA ILE A 600 4.85 -20.84 22.86
C ILE A 600 4.28 -20.82 21.44
N GLN A 601 4.96 -20.16 20.49
CA GLN A 601 4.55 -20.14 19.09
C GLN A 601 4.49 -21.56 18.48
N LYS A 602 5.44 -22.44 18.80
CA LYS A 602 5.40 -23.86 18.36
C LYS A 602 4.29 -24.66 19.03
N TYR A 603 3.93 -24.35 20.27
CA TYR A 603 2.83 -25.02 20.98
C TYR A 603 1.46 -24.61 20.40
N ALA A 604 1.23 -23.31 20.22
CA ALA A 604 0.02 -22.77 19.58
C ALA A 604 -0.17 -23.34 18.16
N LEU A 605 0.91 -23.46 17.37
CA LEU A 605 0.92 -24.08 16.05
C LEU A 605 0.91 -25.63 16.08
N LYS A 606 0.77 -26.27 17.25
CA LYS A 606 0.72 -27.73 17.44
C LYS A 606 1.94 -28.48 16.87
N MET A 607 3.09 -27.80 16.80
CA MET A 607 4.38 -28.37 16.40
C MET A 607 5.08 -29.10 17.57
N ILE A 608 4.66 -28.82 18.82
CA ILE A 608 5.07 -29.53 20.04
C ILE A 608 3.84 -29.73 20.95
N ASP A 609 3.75 -30.89 21.59
CA ASP A 609 2.56 -31.29 22.36
C ASP A 609 2.49 -30.73 23.80
N ASN A 610 3.59 -30.19 24.33
CA ASN A 610 3.73 -29.83 25.76
C ASN A 610 4.65 -28.61 25.98
N LEU A 611 4.37 -27.87 27.05
CA LEU A 611 5.25 -26.87 27.68
C LEU A 611 5.35 -27.17 29.19
N PRO A 612 6.46 -26.83 29.89
CA PRO A 612 7.68 -26.21 29.37
C PRO A 612 8.58 -27.22 28.63
N ILE A 613 9.56 -26.70 27.89
CA ILE A 613 10.60 -27.49 27.22
C ILE A 613 11.98 -27.25 27.86
N ALA A 614 12.84 -28.28 27.78
CA ALA A 614 14.16 -28.30 28.41
C ALA A 614 15.20 -27.37 27.76
#